data_AF-A0AAU1RN60-F1
#
_entry.id   AF-A0AAU1RN60-F1
#
_cell.length_a   1.000
_cell.length_b   1.000
_cell.length_c   1.000
_cell.angle_alpha   90.00
_cell.angle_beta   90.00
_cell.angle_gamma   90.00
#
_symmetry.space_group_name_H-M   'P 1'
#
loop_
_entity.id
_entity.type
_entity.pdbx_description
1 polymer ?
#
loop_
_entity_poly.entity_id
_entity_poly.type
_entity_poly.pdbx_seq_one_letter_code
_entity_poly.pdbx_strand_id
1 'polypeptide(L)'
;MSEGEFDPSGDRAVSSELVGVLPVDFTAFHSQHHRAYLRYAHLQLGGRKDAEDVVDDVFTFLLKVWPHALKEASLHAFAWAALREHVERRMAALNRPVAMVETAWFAALRRSSRERLELLESKLGLYSAIADLPERHYDVVLLAFLLGNEYDTVARMMGIAPATVRSHIRGARRTLSRKLGVDWIPGEEKAQ
;
A
#
# COMPACT_ATOMS: atom_id res chain seq x y z
N MET A 1 -24.61 -22.26 -7.02
CA MET A 1 -23.38 -21.46 -6.92
C MET A 1 -23.70 -20.13 -7.57
N SER A 2 -24.11 -19.14 -6.77
CA SER A 2 -24.49 -17.81 -7.26
C SER A 2 -23.31 -16.88 -7.02
N GLU A 3 -22.84 -16.25 -8.09
CA GLU A 3 -21.89 -15.14 -8.05
C GLU A 3 -22.46 -14.05 -7.14
N GLY A 4 -21.74 -13.79 -6.05
CA GLY A 4 -22.00 -12.65 -5.17
C GLY A 4 -21.52 -11.40 -5.86
N GLU A 5 -22.47 -10.74 -6.52
CA GLU A 5 -22.39 -9.39 -7.06
C GLU A 5 -21.59 -8.48 -6.11
N PHE A 6 -20.47 -7.96 -6.62
CA PHE A 6 -19.65 -6.97 -5.94
C PHE A 6 -20.51 -5.73 -5.71
N ASP A 7 -20.89 -5.48 -4.46
CA ASP A 7 -21.42 -4.19 -4.00
C ASP A 7 -20.23 -3.29 -3.61
N PRO A 8 -19.82 -2.33 -4.46
CA PRO A 8 -18.75 -1.37 -4.17
C PRO A 8 -19.14 -0.36 -3.10
N SER A 9 -20.39 -0.35 -2.63
CA SER A 9 -20.94 0.62 -1.70
C SER A 9 -20.64 0.25 -0.25
N GLY A 10 -19.40 -0.17 0.02
CA GLY A 10 -18.79 -0.22 1.36
C GLY A 10 -18.62 1.18 1.97
N ASP A 11 -19.63 2.02 1.79
CA ASP A 11 -19.96 3.20 2.55
C ASP A 11 -20.38 2.76 3.96
N ARG A 12 -19.45 2.13 4.69
CA ARG A 12 -19.36 2.41 6.11
C ARG A 12 -18.63 3.73 6.26
N ALA A 13 -19.29 4.79 5.78
CA ALA A 13 -19.18 6.08 6.41
C ALA A 13 -19.21 5.82 7.91
N VAL A 14 -18.21 6.33 8.62
CA VAL A 14 -18.10 6.33 10.07
C VAL A 14 -19.51 6.37 10.65
N SER A 15 -19.93 5.30 11.35
CA SER A 15 -21.30 5.14 11.85
C SER A 15 -21.77 6.50 12.39
N SER A 16 -22.90 7.00 11.88
CA SER A 16 -23.42 8.35 12.17
C SER A 16 -23.47 8.72 13.66
N GLU A 17 -23.38 7.73 14.55
CA GLU A 17 -23.29 7.85 16.00
C GLU A 17 -21.95 8.40 16.53
N LEU A 18 -20.85 8.34 15.75
CA LEU A 18 -19.53 8.89 16.11
C LEU A 18 -19.30 10.31 15.58
N VAL A 19 -20.25 10.84 14.79
CA VAL A 19 -20.23 12.21 14.27
C VAL A 19 -20.48 13.16 15.44
N GLY A 20 -19.39 13.58 16.09
CA GLY A 20 -19.39 14.46 17.26
C GLY A 20 -18.30 14.13 18.30
N VAL A 21 -17.75 12.92 18.28
CA VAL A 21 -16.70 12.46 19.22
C VAL A 21 -15.30 12.55 18.60
N LEU A 22 -15.20 12.40 17.28
CA LEU A 22 -13.93 12.40 16.56
C LEU A 22 -13.61 13.77 15.94
N PRO A 23 -12.32 14.16 15.86
CA PRO A 23 -11.91 15.36 15.13
C PRO A 23 -12.38 15.32 13.67
N VAL A 24 -12.97 16.41 13.18
CA VAL A 24 -13.58 16.49 11.83
C VAL A 24 -12.54 16.24 10.73
N ASP A 25 -11.33 16.75 10.92
CA ASP A 25 -10.18 16.54 10.06
C ASP A 25 -9.74 15.07 10.02
N PHE A 26 -9.80 14.36 11.14
CA PHE A 26 -9.58 12.90 11.17
C PHE A 26 -10.66 12.15 10.38
N THR A 27 -11.93 12.49 10.58
CA THR A 27 -13.05 11.85 9.85
C THR A 27 -12.93 12.05 8.35
N ALA A 28 -12.54 13.25 7.90
CA ALA A 28 -12.28 13.54 6.50
C ALA A 28 -11.11 12.71 5.95
N PHE A 29 -9.98 12.66 6.68
CA PHE A 29 -8.83 11.87 6.30
C PHE A 29 -9.15 10.37 6.18
N HIS A 30 -9.84 9.82 7.19
CA HIS A 30 -10.33 8.45 7.20
C HIS A 30 -11.16 8.14 5.96
N SER A 31 -12.22 8.92 5.72
CA SER A 31 -13.14 8.70 4.61
C SER A 31 -12.44 8.76 3.25
N GLN A 32 -11.46 9.64 3.10
CA GLN A 32 -10.67 9.77 1.88
C GLN A 32 -9.69 8.60 1.64
N HIS A 33 -9.16 7.98 2.70
CA HIS A 33 -8.03 7.04 2.59
C HIS A 33 -8.43 5.58 2.83
N HIS A 34 -9.50 5.34 3.58
CA HIS A 34 -9.89 4.01 4.06
C HIS A 34 -10.02 2.99 2.93
N ARG A 35 -10.74 3.32 1.85
CA ARG A 35 -10.89 2.43 0.69
C ARG A 35 -9.55 2.08 0.04
N ALA A 36 -8.67 3.06 -0.11
CA ALA A 36 -7.37 2.84 -0.74
C ALA A 36 -6.45 1.97 0.15
N TYR A 37 -6.52 2.16 1.47
CA TYR A 37 -5.76 1.38 2.44
C TYR A 37 -6.24 -0.06 2.49
N LEU A 38 -7.56 -0.29 2.47
CA LEU A 38 -8.15 -1.63 2.38
C LEU A 38 -7.70 -2.37 1.12
N ARG A 39 -7.71 -1.71 -0.04
CA ARG A 39 -7.25 -2.33 -1.30
C ARG A 39 -5.79 -2.73 -1.23
N TYR A 40 -4.93 -1.87 -0.67
CA TYR A 40 -3.53 -2.18 -0.46
C TYR A 40 -3.33 -3.36 0.50
N ALA A 41 -3.96 -3.31 1.67
CA ALA A 41 -3.85 -4.37 2.68
C ALA A 41 -4.39 -5.70 2.15
N HIS A 42 -5.51 -5.71 1.43
CA HIS A 42 -6.06 -6.91 0.82
C HIS A 42 -5.14 -7.50 -0.24
N LEU A 43 -4.54 -6.67 -1.08
CA LEU A 43 -3.55 -7.14 -2.06
C LEU A 43 -2.37 -7.79 -1.35
N GLN A 44 -1.89 -7.23 -0.23
CA GLN A 44 -0.72 -7.70 0.52
C GLN A 44 -0.98 -8.90 1.44
N LEU A 45 -2.18 -9.04 1.99
CA LEU A 45 -2.52 -10.09 2.96
C LEU A 45 -3.32 -11.23 2.33
N GLY A 46 -4.04 -10.96 1.23
CA GLY A 46 -4.92 -11.91 0.54
C GLY A 46 -6.24 -12.18 1.26
N GLY A 47 -6.26 -12.16 2.60
CA GLY A 47 -7.46 -12.35 3.41
C GLY A 47 -8.25 -11.06 3.65
N ARG A 48 -9.57 -11.12 3.44
CA ARG A 48 -10.49 -9.99 3.71
C ARG A 48 -10.44 -9.53 5.17
N LYS A 49 -10.58 -10.47 6.11
CA LYS A 49 -10.59 -10.17 7.53
C LYS A 49 -9.26 -9.55 7.99
N ASP A 50 -8.13 -10.12 7.57
CA ASP A 50 -6.82 -9.58 7.91
C ASP A 50 -6.60 -8.15 7.37
N ALA A 51 -7.11 -7.86 6.18
CA ALA A 51 -7.05 -6.53 5.61
C ALA A 51 -7.91 -5.52 6.37
N GLU A 52 -9.15 -5.89 6.71
CA GLU A 52 -10.05 -5.06 7.51
C GLU A 52 -9.44 -4.77 8.90
N ASP A 53 -9.03 -5.82 9.63
CA ASP A 53 -8.42 -5.68 10.96
C ASP A 53 -7.18 -4.77 10.94
N VAL A 54 -6.28 -4.93 9.96
CA VAL A 54 -5.07 -4.11 9.85
C VAL A 54 -5.38 -2.65 9.58
N VAL A 55 -6.35 -2.37 8.72
CA VAL A 55 -6.73 -0.99 8.41
C VAL A 55 -7.40 -0.33 9.61
N ASP A 56 -8.26 -1.05 10.33
CA ASP A 56 -8.85 -0.59 11.59
C ASP A 56 -7.78 -0.30 12.65
N ASP A 57 -6.79 -1.18 12.80
CA ASP A 57 -5.64 -0.98 13.69
C ASP A 57 -4.86 0.29 13.33
N VAL A 58 -4.62 0.52 12.03
CA VAL A 58 -3.90 1.70 11.53
C VAL A 58 -4.66 2.98 11.83
N PHE A 59 -5.95 3.05 11.55
CA PHE A 59 -6.74 4.24 11.85
C PHE A 59 -6.93 4.46 13.35
N THR A 60 -7.04 3.37 14.13
CA THR A 60 -7.06 3.44 15.59
C THR A 60 -5.74 4.00 16.14
N PHE A 61 -4.60 3.58 15.59
CA PHE A 61 -3.29 4.14 15.91
C PHE A 61 -3.22 5.61 15.54
N LEU A 62 -3.56 5.97 14.30
CA LEU A 62 -3.53 7.35 13.80
C LEU A 62 -4.40 8.28 14.64
N LEU A 63 -5.58 7.83 15.07
CA LEU A 63 -6.45 8.61 15.95
C LEU A 63 -5.77 8.92 17.30
N LYS A 64 -5.08 7.94 17.90
CA LYS A 64 -4.36 8.13 19.18
C LYS A 64 -3.21 9.12 19.07
N VAL A 65 -2.51 9.13 17.93
CA VAL A 65 -1.36 10.03 17.68
C VAL A 65 -1.72 11.23 16.83
N TRP A 66 -3.02 11.50 16.60
CA TRP A 66 -3.48 12.47 15.61
C TRP A 66 -2.88 13.88 15.76
N PRO A 67 -2.83 14.46 16.99
CA PRO A 67 -2.22 15.79 17.16
C PRO A 67 -0.72 15.83 16.85
N HIS A 68 -0.03 14.69 16.89
CA HIS A 68 1.37 14.58 16.52
C HIS A 68 1.52 14.38 15.01
N ALA A 69 0.69 13.50 14.41
CA ALA A 69 0.68 13.26 12.97
C ALA A 69 0.40 14.53 12.15
N LEU A 70 -0.43 15.45 12.67
CA LEU A 70 -0.69 16.75 12.05
C LEU A 70 0.53 17.69 12.04
N LYS A 71 1.53 17.45 12.89
CA LYS A 71 2.77 18.26 12.97
C LYS A 71 3.88 17.72 12.07
N GLU A 72 3.72 16.53 11.52
CA GLU A 72 4.67 15.96 10.58
C GLU A 72 4.72 16.76 9.28
N ALA A 73 5.87 16.72 8.61
CA ALA A 73 6.05 17.40 7.32
C ALA A 73 5.04 16.92 6.24
N SER A 74 4.55 15.69 6.38
CA SER A 74 3.49 15.13 5.54
C SER A 74 2.69 14.09 6.33
N LEU A 75 1.47 14.47 6.73
CA LEU A 75 0.51 13.57 7.36
C LEU A 75 0.30 12.28 6.54
N HIS A 76 0.21 12.44 5.22
CA HIS A 76 -0.01 11.32 4.32
C HIS A 76 1.18 10.36 4.29
N ALA A 77 2.42 10.88 4.25
CA ALA A 77 3.61 10.04 4.28
C ALA A 77 3.76 9.30 5.61
N PHE A 78 3.42 9.97 6.72
CA PHE A 78 3.38 9.36 8.04
C PHE A 78 2.34 8.23 8.11
N ALA A 79 1.11 8.49 7.65
CA ALA A 79 0.04 7.49 7.63
C ALA A 79 0.35 6.32 6.69
N TRP A 80 0.99 6.57 5.55
CA TRP A 80 1.44 5.53 4.63
C TRP A 80 2.52 4.65 5.27
N ALA A 81 3.49 5.25 5.96
CA ALA A 81 4.50 4.50 6.70
C ALA A 81 3.85 3.60 7.77
N ALA A 82 2.90 4.14 8.54
CA ALA A 82 2.16 3.37 9.54
C ALA A 82 1.39 2.20 8.92
N LEU A 83 0.66 2.41 7.82
CA LEU A 83 -0.04 1.34 7.11
C LEU A 83 0.92 0.23 6.67
N ARG A 84 2.03 0.59 6.03
CA ARG A 84 3.03 -0.39 5.58
C ARG A 84 3.58 -1.20 6.73
N GLU A 85 3.92 -0.55 7.84
CA GLU A 85 4.44 -1.23 9.03
C GLU A 85 3.43 -2.24 9.61
N HIS A 86 2.14 -1.90 9.66
CA HIS A 86 1.10 -2.79 10.18
C HIS A 86 0.82 -3.96 9.23
N VAL A 87 0.73 -3.69 7.93
CA VAL A 87 0.54 -4.71 6.89
C VAL A 87 1.71 -5.68 6.91
N GLU A 88 2.95 -5.15 6.96
CA GLU A 88 4.14 -5.95 7.19
C GLU A 88 3.95 -6.81 8.43
N ARG A 89 3.81 -6.21 9.62
CA ARG A 89 3.72 -6.95 10.89
C ARG A 89 2.69 -8.09 10.85
N ARG A 90 1.52 -7.87 10.24
CA ARG A 90 0.49 -8.91 10.04
C ARG A 90 0.96 -10.00 9.09
N MET A 91 1.55 -9.66 7.94
CA MET A 91 2.09 -10.66 7.01
C MET A 91 3.07 -11.62 7.68
N ALA A 92 4.04 -11.14 8.47
CA ALA A 92 4.93 -12.11 9.13
C ALA A 92 4.31 -12.80 10.34
N ALA A 93 3.26 -12.26 10.96
CA ALA A 93 2.48 -13.03 11.92
C ALA A 93 1.77 -14.23 11.23
N LEU A 94 1.24 -14.02 10.02
CA LEU A 94 0.64 -15.08 9.20
C LEU A 94 1.68 -16.10 8.69
N ASN A 95 2.92 -15.65 8.43
CA ASN A 95 4.00 -16.47 7.88
C ASN A 95 4.96 -17.07 8.93
N ARG A 96 4.69 -16.95 10.24
CA ARG A 96 5.61 -17.40 11.31
C ARG A 96 5.34 -18.84 11.79
N PRO A 97 6.42 -19.61 11.99
CA PRO A 97 6.77 -20.24 13.26
C PRO A 97 7.61 -19.26 14.10
N VAL A 98 7.14 -18.92 15.31
CA VAL A 98 7.72 -18.01 16.34
C VAL A 98 9.25 -18.20 16.48
N ALA A 99 10.16 -17.23 16.27
CA ALA A 99 10.51 -16.03 17.06
C ALA A 99 11.66 -15.27 16.32
N MET A 100 11.68 -13.93 16.26
CA MET A 100 12.84 -13.15 15.79
C MET A 100 12.76 -11.66 16.16
N VAL A 101 13.93 -11.05 16.41
CA VAL A 101 14.19 -9.67 16.89
C VAL A 101 13.78 -8.58 15.87
N GLU A 102 13.30 -7.44 16.35
CA GLU A 102 12.62 -6.36 15.60
C GLU A 102 13.33 -5.88 14.31
N THR A 103 14.66 -5.75 14.28
CA THR A 103 15.36 -5.27 13.07
C THR A 103 15.52 -6.35 11.98
N ALA A 104 15.80 -7.60 12.39
CA ALA A 104 15.82 -8.74 11.49
C ALA A 104 14.40 -9.11 11.02
N TRP A 105 13.40 -8.75 11.83
CA TRP A 105 12.00 -8.90 11.54
C TRP A 105 11.57 -8.06 10.34
N PHE A 106 11.82 -6.73 10.32
CA PHE A 106 11.46 -5.86 9.19
C PHE A 106 12.07 -6.31 7.85
N ALA A 107 13.26 -6.92 7.88
CA ALA A 107 13.89 -7.50 6.68
C ALA A 107 13.22 -8.81 6.22
N ALA A 108 12.91 -9.72 7.14
CA ALA A 108 12.22 -10.99 6.83
C ALA A 108 10.77 -10.77 6.36
N LEU A 109 10.12 -9.77 6.93
CA LEU A 109 8.79 -9.28 6.59
C LEU A 109 8.66 -8.85 5.13
N ARG A 110 9.54 -7.91 4.71
CA ARG A 110 9.65 -7.49 3.31
C ARG A 110 9.92 -8.65 2.38
N ARG A 111 10.70 -9.65 2.82
CA ARG A 111 10.95 -10.86 2.04
C ARG A 111 9.67 -11.67 1.82
N SER A 112 8.81 -11.83 2.83
CA SER A 112 7.58 -12.63 2.68
C SER A 112 6.55 -12.02 1.71
N SER A 113 6.37 -10.70 1.70
CA SER A 113 5.52 -10.01 0.71
C SER A 113 6.06 -10.18 -0.71
N ARG A 114 7.40 -10.15 -0.83
CA ARG A 114 8.14 -10.34 -2.07
C ARG A 114 7.99 -11.77 -2.58
N GLU A 115 8.20 -12.76 -1.71
CA GLU A 115 8.01 -14.19 -1.99
C GLU A 115 6.60 -14.50 -2.48
N ARG A 116 5.56 -13.91 -1.88
CA ARG A 116 4.17 -14.13 -2.33
C ARG A 116 3.89 -13.53 -3.71
N LEU A 117 4.50 -12.40 -4.05
CA LEU A 117 4.41 -11.83 -5.39
C LEU A 117 5.17 -12.71 -6.40
N GLU A 118 6.32 -13.26 -6.00
CA GLU A 118 7.09 -14.22 -6.79
C GLU A 118 6.32 -15.52 -7.09
N LEU A 119 5.57 -16.02 -6.10
CA LEU A 119 4.72 -17.21 -6.22
C LEU A 119 3.59 -17.09 -7.26
N LEU A 120 3.19 -15.87 -7.68
CA LEU A 120 2.19 -15.62 -8.72
C LEU A 120 2.75 -15.77 -10.16
N GLU A 121 3.72 -16.68 -10.36
CA GLU A 121 4.64 -16.75 -11.49
C GLU A 121 4.13 -16.33 -12.88
N SER A 122 4.99 -15.57 -13.57
CA SER A 122 5.05 -15.52 -15.04
C SER A 122 6.42 -16.04 -15.50
N LYS A 123 6.48 -16.68 -16.69
CA LYS A 123 7.71 -17.20 -17.32
C LYS A 123 8.83 -16.16 -17.56
N LEU A 124 8.58 -14.89 -17.28
CA LEU A 124 9.48 -13.77 -17.52
C LEU A 124 10.19 -13.25 -16.26
N GLY A 125 9.88 -13.76 -15.05
CA GLY A 125 10.48 -13.26 -13.80
C GLY A 125 10.06 -11.83 -13.42
N LEU A 126 9.01 -11.28 -14.05
CA LEU A 126 8.52 -9.91 -13.85
C LEU A 126 8.17 -9.63 -12.38
N TYR A 127 7.41 -10.53 -11.75
CA TYR A 127 6.98 -10.34 -10.37
C TYR A 127 8.14 -10.41 -9.38
N SER A 128 9.14 -11.26 -9.63
CA SER A 128 10.39 -11.24 -8.87
C SER A 128 11.13 -9.93 -9.07
N ALA A 129 11.29 -9.46 -10.31
CA ALA A 129 11.94 -8.17 -10.57
C ALA A 129 11.21 -6.97 -9.91
N ILE A 130 9.87 -6.99 -9.84
CA ILE A 130 9.07 -6.00 -9.11
C ILE A 130 9.30 -6.14 -7.62
N ALA A 131 9.18 -7.35 -7.08
CA ALA A 131 9.42 -7.65 -5.68
C ALA A 131 10.79 -7.14 -5.24
N ASP A 132 11.77 -7.14 -6.12
CA ASP A 132 13.14 -6.72 -5.88
C ASP A 132 13.42 -5.21 -6.00
N LEU A 133 12.38 -4.40 -6.28
CA LEU A 133 12.53 -2.96 -6.41
C LEU A 133 12.90 -2.29 -5.06
N PRO A 134 13.62 -1.15 -5.11
CA PRO A 134 13.71 -0.25 -3.96
C PRO A 134 12.32 0.14 -3.48
N GLU A 135 12.15 0.29 -2.17
CA GLU A 135 10.85 0.40 -1.49
C GLU A 135 9.92 1.47 -2.10
N ARG A 136 10.43 2.68 -2.35
CA ARG A 136 9.63 3.76 -2.96
C ARG A 136 9.22 3.46 -4.40
N HIS A 137 10.05 2.72 -5.16
CA HIS A 137 9.73 2.30 -6.52
C HIS A 137 8.72 1.15 -6.51
N TYR A 138 8.87 0.20 -5.57
CA TYR A 138 7.92 -0.89 -5.36
C TYR A 138 6.52 -0.35 -5.05
N ASP A 139 6.39 0.53 -4.06
CA ASP A 139 5.10 1.11 -3.67
C ASP A 139 4.41 1.82 -4.83
N VAL A 140 5.14 2.66 -5.56
CA VAL A 140 4.58 3.38 -6.71
C VAL A 140 4.14 2.40 -7.80
N VAL A 141 4.91 1.35 -8.09
CA VAL A 141 4.53 0.34 -9.09
C VAL A 141 3.29 -0.43 -8.66
N LEU A 142 3.23 -0.84 -7.39
CA LEU A 142 2.10 -1.56 -6.85
C LEU A 142 0.82 -0.71 -6.86
N LEU A 143 0.90 0.53 -6.37
CA LEU A 143 -0.23 1.44 -6.29
C LEU A 143 -0.74 1.87 -7.67
N ALA A 144 0.17 2.22 -8.59
CA ALA A 144 -0.21 2.71 -9.91
C ALA A 144 -0.67 1.60 -10.85
N PHE A 145 0.09 0.50 -10.94
CA PHE A 145 -0.12 -0.50 -11.99
C PHE A 145 -0.88 -1.73 -11.52
N LEU A 146 -0.62 -2.24 -10.30
CA LEU A 146 -1.34 -3.42 -9.79
C LEU A 146 -2.69 -3.03 -9.19
N LEU A 147 -2.77 -1.87 -8.53
CA LEU A 147 -4.00 -1.34 -7.98
C LEU A 147 -4.68 -0.29 -8.89
N GLY A 148 -4.11 0.02 -10.06
CA GLY A 148 -4.76 0.89 -11.04
C GLY A 148 -5.12 2.30 -10.54
N ASN A 149 -4.37 2.83 -9.56
CA ASN A 149 -4.63 4.18 -9.06
C ASN A 149 -3.97 5.23 -9.96
N GLU A 150 -4.66 6.35 -10.18
CA GLU A 150 -4.09 7.52 -10.85
C GLU A 150 -2.90 8.09 -10.08
N TYR A 151 -1.95 8.69 -10.80
CA TYR A 151 -0.69 9.18 -10.21
C TYR A 151 -0.90 10.23 -9.12
N ASP A 152 -1.94 11.08 -9.22
CA ASP A 152 -2.27 12.05 -8.18
C ASP A 152 -2.82 11.38 -6.92
N THR A 153 -3.55 10.27 -7.07
CA THR A 153 -4.00 9.44 -5.94
C THR A 153 -2.81 8.76 -5.28
N VAL A 154 -1.88 8.20 -6.06
CA VAL A 154 -0.63 7.62 -5.53
C VAL A 154 0.20 8.66 -4.79
N ALA A 155 0.32 9.87 -5.35
CA ALA A 155 1.03 10.98 -4.74
C ALA A 155 0.45 11.36 -3.38
N ARG A 156 -0.89 11.53 -3.31
CA ARG A 156 -1.61 11.76 -2.05
C ARG A 156 -1.37 10.63 -1.07
N MET A 157 -1.62 9.38 -1.45
CA MET A 157 -1.44 8.22 -0.57
C MET A 157 -0.04 8.17 0.05
N MET A 158 1.00 8.33 -0.77
CA MET A 158 2.38 8.25 -0.31
C MET A 158 2.90 9.54 0.35
N GLY A 159 2.13 10.62 0.30
CA GLY A 159 2.51 11.94 0.80
C GLY A 159 3.69 12.57 0.08
N ILE A 160 3.78 12.37 -1.24
CA ILE A 160 4.84 12.90 -2.12
C ILE A 160 4.26 13.75 -3.25
N ALA A 161 5.09 14.55 -3.92
CA ALA A 161 4.64 15.34 -5.07
C ALA A 161 4.32 14.45 -6.30
N PRO A 162 3.34 14.81 -7.16
CA PRO A 162 3.05 14.06 -8.40
C PRO A 162 4.26 13.92 -9.34
N ALA A 163 5.15 14.92 -9.34
CA ALA A 163 6.42 14.84 -10.09
C ALA A 163 7.35 13.75 -9.54
N THR A 164 7.35 13.53 -8.22
CA THR A 164 8.11 12.46 -7.56
C THR A 164 7.58 11.08 -7.92
N VAL A 165 6.25 10.91 -8.03
CA VAL A 165 5.63 9.66 -8.54
C VAL A 165 6.17 9.33 -9.93
N ARG A 166 6.13 10.29 -10.87
CA ARG A 166 6.67 10.10 -12.22
C ARG A 166 8.16 9.75 -12.22
N SER A 167 8.94 10.38 -11.35
CA SER A 167 10.36 10.08 -11.18
C SER A 167 10.60 8.66 -10.67
N HIS A 168 9.83 8.23 -9.66
CA HIS A 168 9.88 6.87 -9.12
C HIS A 168 9.45 5.82 -10.16
N ILE A 169 8.42 6.09 -10.97
CA ILE A 169 8.02 5.21 -12.08
C ILE A 169 9.17 5.06 -13.09
N ARG A 170 9.80 6.16 -13.50
CA ARG A 170 10.96 6.13 -14.41
C ARG A 170 12.11 5.32 -13.80
N GLY A 171 12.40 5.50 -12.51
CA GLY A 171 13.42 4.74 -11.78
C GLY A 171 13.10 3.25 -11.67
N ALA A 172 11.83 2.92 -11.42
CA ALA A 172 11.33 1.56 -11.37
C ALA A 172 11.49 0.87 -12.74
N ARG A 173 11.02 1.52 -13.82
CA ARG A 173 11.15 1.03 -15.20
C ARG A 173 12.60 0.71 -15.56
N ARG A 174 13.53 1.65 -15.34
CA ARG A 174 14.97 1.41 -15.58
C ARG A 174 15.49 0.19 -14.82
N THR A 175 15.05 0.01 -13.58
CA THR A 175 15.46 -1.13 -12.75
C THR A 175 14.91 -2.45 -13.29
N LEU A 176 13.62 -2.47 -13.63
CA LEU A 176 12.94 -3.63 -14.22
C LEU A 176 13.55 -4.02 -15.57
N SER A 177 13.76 -3.06 -16.46
CA SER A 177 14.38 -3.26 -17.78
C SER A 177 15.74 -3.93 -17.67
N ARG A 178 16.60 -3.43 -16.78
CA ARG A 178 17.90 -4.02 -16.51
C ARG A 178 17.81 -5.44 -15.96
N LYS A 179 16.84 -5.73 -15.10
CA LYS A 179 16.66 -7.06 -14.49
C LYS A 179 16.07 -8.08 -15.46
N LEU A 180 15.19 -7.63 -16.36
CA LEU A 180 14.48 -8.48 -17.31
C LEU A 180 15.20 -8.59 -18.66
N GLY A 181 16.31 -7.86 -18.86
CA GLY A 181 17.06 -7.86 -20.12
C GLY A 181 16.24 -7.28 -21.29
N VAL A 182 15.30 -6.38 -21.01
CA VAL A 182 14.46 -5.73 -22.03
C VAL A 182 14.86 -4.28 -22.21
N ASP A 183 14.98 -3.85 -23.46
CA ASP A 183 15.22 -2.46 -23.78
C ASP A 183 13.95 -1.65 -23.52
N TRP A 184 14.02 -0.73 -22.56
CA TRP A 184 12.94 0.23 -22.35
C TRP A 184 13.15 1.46 -23.21
N ILE A 185 12.23 1.67 -24.14
CA ILE A 185 12.17 2.88 -24.97
C ILE A 185 11.31 3.92 -24.22
N PRO A 186 11.87 5.05 -23.78
CA PRO A 186 11.10 6.12 -23.17
C PRO A 186 10.21 6.78 -24.23
N GLY A 187 8.89 6.63 -24.18
CA GLY A 187 8.00 7.39 -25.07
C GLY A 187 6.58 6.86 -25.36
N GLU A 188 6.25 5.61 -25.04
CA GLU A 188 4.92 5.06 -25.36
C GLU A 188 3.79 5.45 -24.37
N GLU A 189 3.99 6.45 -23.52
CA GLU A 189 2.91 7.02 -22.69
C GLU A 189 2.27 8.20 -23.42
N LYS A 190 1.55 7.92 -24.52
CA LYS A 190 0.50 8.81 -24.99
C LYS A 190 -0.85 8.26 -24.56
N ALA A 191 -1.51 9.04 -23.71
CA ALA A 191 -2.95 9.07 -23.46
C ALA A 191 -3.61 7.75 -23.04
N GLN A 192 -3.79 7.58 -21.72
CA GLN A 192 -5.04 7.06 -21.17
C GLN A 192 -5.38 7.90 -19.94
#